data_AF-A0A7G8FZV1-F1
#
_entry.id   AF-A0A7G8FZV1-F1
#
_cell.length_a   1.000
_cell.length_b   1.000
_cell.length_c   1.000
_cell.angle_alpha   90.00
_cell.angle_beta   90.00
_cell.angle_gamma   90.00
#
_symmetry.space_group_name_H-M   'P 1'
#
loop_
_entity.id
_entity.type
_entity.pdbx_description
1 polymer ?
#
loop_
_entity_poly.entity_id
_entity_poly.type
_entity_poly.pdbx_seq_one_letter_code
_entity_poly.pdbx_strand_id
1 'polypeptide(L)'
;MIYFTAPLLENSLDHTYNYSSDHVLSGFPDESNTGISDGSNEQQLIYNDSVSDPIDALSEESIIVIDNPNSFPKDKTTNNREPIAYDYTSGVEGGFNIDLLFSGEGWTDEYRFQAISMAELISTLIVGDIKDTKYRGNFIDDINIELSLQAIDDEGRGKGWSQIIDSRGSSRMPSKGLIAIDSADVNTMAEKELLDDLFLHEMIHTIGFHSANRKAYSLVDDSNIYTGLHGQKAYQEGIAQGVYSEEFDLLINPDNGMHWEQNNLALPRNEIMTRTLDSTNLLSKTTLGVLEDLGYETMFEDNAFANTANILDVITANWTINEGLA
;
A
#
# COMPACT_ATOMS: atom_id res chain seq x y z
N MET A 1 -6.12 50.10 -3.42
CA MET A 1 -5.35 50.59 -2.27
C MET A 1 -4.49 49.41 -1.83
N ILE A 2 -3.21 49.48 -2.17
CA ILE A 2 -2.18 48.44 -2.03
C ILE A 2 -1.50 48.65 -0.68
N TYR A 3 -1.16 47.59 0.06
CA TYR A 3 0.14 47.42 0.73
C TYR A 3 0.38 45.93 1.08
N PHE A 4 1.46 45.39 0.51
CA PHE A 4 2.19 44.20 0.94
C PHE A 4 3.27 44.62 1.94
N THR A 5 3.66 43.75 2.88
CA THR A 5 5.03 43.68 3.44
C THR A 5 5.32 42.30 4.01
N ALA A 6 6.36 41.65 3.47
CA ALA A 6 7.10 40.55 4.09
C ALA A 6 8.22 41.11 4.99
N PRO A 7 8.90 40.23 5.77
CA PRO A 7 10.33 40.40 5.95
C PRO A 7 11.13 39.15 5.54
N LEU A 8 12.17 39.39 4.75
CA LEU A 8 13.34 38.55 4.57
C LEU A 8 14.23 38.61 5.82
N LEU A 9 14.89 37.50 6.15
CA LEU A 9 16.18 37.55 6.84
C LEU A 9 17.03 36.34 6.42
N GLU A 10 18.01 36.61 5.56
CA GLU A 10 19.27 35.86 5.48
C GLU A 10 20.16 36.29 6.66
N ASN A 11 20.83 35.33 7.32
CA ASN A 11 22.29 35.29 7.31
C ASN A 11 22.89 34.07 8.02
N SER A 12 24.00 33.65 7.43
CA SER A 12 25.00 32.64 7.78
C SER A 12 25.49 32.59 9.24
N LEU A 13 26.00 31.42 9.66
CA LEU A 13 27.37 31.15 10.15
C LEU A 13 27.41 29.70 10.72
N ASP A 14 28.12 28.79 10.07
CA ASP A 14 29.47 28.30 10.43
C ASP A 14 29.54 27.53 11.76
N HIS A 15 29.57 26.19 11.67
CA HIS A 15 29.95 25.31 12.78
C HIS A 15 30.86 24.17 12.26
N THR A 16 32.16 24.44 12.29
CA THR A 16 33.20 23.42 12.42
C THR A 16 33.15 22.77 13.79
N TYR A 17 32.95 21.44 13.86
CA TYR A 17 33.23 20.66 15.07
C TYR A 17 34.55 19.91 14.93
N ASN A 18 35.54 20.37 15.69
CA ASN A 18 36.77 19.65 16.00
C ASN A 18 36.45 18.54 17.02
N TYR A 19 36.74 17.29 16.68
CA TYR A 19 36.92 16.24 17.69
C TYR A 19 38.41 16.06 17.95
N SER A 20 38.84 16.49 19.14
CA SER A 20 40.14 16.19 19.74
C SER A 20 39.96 14.99 20.66
N SER A 21 40.63 13.88 20.36
CA SER A 21 40.79 12.76 21.29
C SER A 21 42.28 12.45 21.45
N ASP A 22 42.87 12.99 22.51
CA ASP A 22 44.17 12.58 23.05
C ASP A 22 43.98 12.11 24.49
N HIS A 23 44.19 10.81 24.71
CA HIS A 23 44.83 10.17 25.88
C HIS A 23 44.75 8.64 25.67
N VAL A 24 45.74 7.99 25.07
CA VAL A 24 47.06 7.54 25.59
C VAL A 24 46.98 6.34 26.55
N LEU A 25 47.30 5.17 25.96
CA LEU A 25 48.20 4.07 26.36
C LEU A 25 47.98 3.30 27.68
N SER A 26 47.93 1.96 27.58
CA SER A 26 49.15 1.11 27.66
C SER A 26 48.84 -0.39 27.70
N GLY A 27 49.68 -1.21 27.04
CA GLY A 27 49.85 -2.64 27.38
C GLY A 27 50.01 -3.66 26.24
N PHE A 28 51.14 -3.66 25.54
CA PHE A 28 51.72 -4.81 24.80
C PHE A 28 52.69 -5.58 25.75
N PRO A 29 53.09 -6.87 25.54
CA PRO A 29 53.85 -7.41 24.37
C PRO A 29 53.31 -8.76 23.81
N ASP A 30 53.34 -9.02 22.51
CA ASP A 30 54.46 -9.50 21.65
C ASP A 30 54.97 -10.91 21.98
N GLU A 31 54.87 -11.83 21.00
CA GLU A 31 55.99 -12.67 20.53
C GLU A 31 55.57 -13.58 19.35
N SER A 32 56.22 -13.36 18.19
CA SER A 32 56.98 -14.32 17.34
C SER A 32 56.36 -15.68 16.91
N ASN A 33 56.65 -16.35 15.78
CA ASN A 33 57.35 -16.18 14.50
C ASN A 33 57.27 -17.57 13.78
N THR A 34 57.63 -17.63 12.49
CA THR A 34 57.90 -18.81 11.61
C THR A 34 56.67 -19.45 10.94
N GLY A 35 56.58 -19.68 9.62
CA GLY A 35 57.47 -19.47 8.47
C GLY A 35 57.21 -20.54 7.39
N ILE A 36 57.14 -20.14 6.10
CA ILE A 36 57.48 -20.89 4.86
C ILE A 36 56.45 -21.98 4.42
N SER A 37 56.01 -22.17 3.16
CA SER A 37 56.39 -21.75 1.79
C SER A 37 55.24 -21.94 0.78
N ASP A 38 55.26 -21.07 -0.25
CA ASP A 38 55.13 -21.32 -1.70
C ASP A 38 53.89 -22.05 -2.29
N GLY A 39 53.24 -21.36 -3.24
CA GLY A 39 52.20 -21.94 -4.10
C GLY A 39 51.49 -20.97 -5.04
N SER A 40 52.25 -20.31 -5.93
CA SER A 40 51.86 -19.88 -7.28
C SER A 40 50.66 -18.92 -7.56
N ASN A 41 50.99 -17.96 -8.43
CA ASN A 41 50.18 -17.28 -9.45
C ASN A 41 49.59 -15.89 -9.15
N GLU A 42 50.29 -14.92 -9.74
CA GLU A 42 49.86 -13.59 -10.11
C GLU A 42 48.46 -13.58 -10.75
N GLN A 43 47.52 -12.91 -10.09
CA GLN A 43 46.57 -12.05 -10.78
C GLN A 43 46.49 -10.71 -10.05
N GLN A 44 46.94 -9.70 -10.76
CA GLN A 44 46.95 -8.30 -10.38
C GLN A 44 45.50 -7.79 -10.47
N LEU A 45 44.77 -7.76 -9.34
CA LEU A 45 43.49 -7.05 -9.24
C LEU A 45 43.78 -5.56 -9.06
N ILE A 46 43.76 -4.85 -10.19
CA ILE A 46 43.61 -3.39 -10.22
C ILE A 46 42.20 -3.09 -9.72
N TYR A 47 42.15 -2.33 -8.63
CA TYR A 47 40.94 -1.72 -8.08
C TYR A 47 40.49 -0.63 -9.08
N ASN A 48 39.52 -0.96 -9.93
CA ASN A 48 38.80 0.03 -10.73
C ASN A 48 37.50 0.35 -10.01
N ASP A 49 37.46 1.58 -9.49
CA ASP A 49 36.32 2.26 -8.94
C ASP A 49 35.37 2.62 -10.09
N SER A 50 34.27 1.87 -10.20
CA SER A 50 33.08 2.26 -10.98
C SER A 50 31.88 1.52 -10.41
N VAL A 51 31.31 2.05 -9.34
CA VAL A 51 29.94 1.73 -8.93
C VAL A 51 29.02 2.32 -10.01
N SER A 52 28.65 1.49 -10.97
CA SER A 52 27.51 1.75 -11.85
C SER A 52 26.24 1.42 -11.07
N ASP A 53 25.34 2.38 -11.03
CA ASP A 53 24.01 2.31 -10.43
C ASP A 53 23.22 1.05 -10.87
N PRO A 54 22.41 0.42 -10.01
CA PRO A 54 21.49 -0.63 -10.42
C PRO A 54 20.19 0.04 -10.94
N ILE A 55 20.24 0.67 -12.11
CA ILE A 55 19.02 1.17 -12.81
C ILE A 55 19.01 0.71 -14.28
N ASP A 56 19.61 -0.44 -14.60
CA ASP A 56 19.68 -0.93 -16.00
C ASP A 56 19.17 -2.38 -16.17
N ALA A 57 18.17 -2.79 -15.39
CA ALA A 57 17.59 -4.14 -15.50
C ALA A 57 16.05 -4.20 -15.47
N LEU A 58 15.36 -3.17 -15.94
CA LEU A 58 13.98 -3.31 -16.41
C LEU A 58 14.02 -3.36 -17.94
N SER A 59 14.02 -4.57 -18.50
CA SER A 59 13.90 -4.79 -19.94
C SER A 59 12.56 -4.25 -20.43
N GLU A 60 12.59 -3.47 -21.52
CA GLU A 60 11.48 -2.73 -22.15
C GLU A 60 10.30 -3.59 -22.71
N GLU A 61 10.01 -4.79 -22.17
CA GLU A 61 8.97 -5.69 -22.69
C GLU A 61 7.75 -5.92 -21.77
N SER A 62 7.54 -5.10 -20.74
CA SER A 62 6.28 -5.12 -19.95
C SER A 62 5.55 -3.77 -19.96
N ILE A 63 5.51 -3.11 -21.12
CA ILE A 63 4.53 -2.05 -21.36
C ILE A 63 3.21 -2.75 -21.66
N ILE A 64 2.32 -2.81 -20.65
CA ILE A 64 0.94 -3.21 -20.82
C ILE A 64 0.28 -2.14 -21.70
N VAL A 65 0.06 -2.47 -22.98
CA VAL A 65 -0.78 -1.67 -23.86
C VAL A 65 -2.23 -1.99 -23.50
N ILE A 66 -2.90 -1.11 -22.76
CA ILE A 66 -4.36 -1.20 -22.58
C ILE A 66 -5.00 -0.82 -23.91
N ASP A 67 -5.54 -1.80 -24.62
CA ASP A 67 -6.33 -1.57 -25.83
C ASP A 67 -7.58 -0.74 -25.48
N ASN A 68 -7.63 0.50 -25.98
CA ASN A 68 -8.76 1.42 -26.11
C ASN A 68 -9.91 1.28 -25.06
N PRO A 69 -10.05 2.22 -24.10
CA PRO A 69 -11.06 2.17 -23.03
C PRO A 69 -12.53 2.29 -23.50
N ASN A 70 -12.79 2.45 -24.80
CA ASN A 70 -14.15 2.65 -25.35
C ASN A 70 -14.87 1.37 -25.79
N SER A 71 -14.34 0.17 -25.51
CA SER A 71 -15.04 -1.07 -25.86
C SER A 71 -15.21 -2.02 -24.69
N PHE A 72 -16.04 -1.63 -23.72
CA PHE A 72 -16.61 -2.57 -22.76
C PHE A 72 -17.43 -3.64 -23.50
N PRO A 73 -17.21 -4.95 -23.24
CA PRO A 73 -18.07 -6.00 -23.75
C PRO A 73 -19.50 -5.80 -23.25
N LYS A 74 -20.46 -5.82 -24.17
CA LYS A 74 -21.89 -5.78 -23.81
C LYS A 74 -22.31 -7.11 -23.18
N ASP A 75 -22.89 -6.98 -22.00
CA ASP A 75 -23.58 -8.01 -21.21
C ASP A 75 -24.37 -9.03 -22.07
N LYS A 76 -24.18 -10.31 -21.74
CA LYS A 76 -25.05 -11.40 -22.17
C LYS A 76 -25.45 -12.24 -20.96
N THR A 77 -26.61 -11.95 -20.43
CA THR A 77 -27.33 -12.87 -19.54
C THR A 77 -27.88 -14.07 -20.31
N THR A 78 -27.53 -15.30 -19.90
CA THR A 78 -28.40 -16.48 -20.02
C THR A 78 -28.12 -17.48 -18.90
N ASN A 79 -29.20 -18.01 -18.31
CA ASN A 79 -29.20 -18.96 -17.20
C ASN A 79 -28.64 -20.35 -17.56
N ASN A 80 -27.56 -20.79 -16.91
CA ASN A 80 -27.26 -22.18 -16.48
C ASN A 80 -25.89 -22.28 -15.78
N ARG A 81 -25.78 -22.05 -14.46
CA ARG A 81 -24.53 -22.18 -13.64
C ARG A 81 -23.24 -21.93 -14.44
N GLU A 82 -23.22 -20.81 -15.15
CA GLU A 82 -22.03 -20.34 -15.82
C GLU A 82 -21.06 -19.84 -14.75
N PRO A 83 -19.74 -19.85 -15.01
CA PRO A 83 -18.79 -19.09 -14.21
C PRO A 83 -19.34 -17.67 -14.02
N ILE A 84 -19.17 -17.11 -12.81
CA ILE A 84 -19.50 -15.69 -12.62
C ILE A 84 -18.60 -14.92 -13.58
N ALA A 85 -19.20 -14.24 -14.56
CA ALA A 85 -18.47 -13.32 -15.42
C ALA A 85 -18.21 -12.06 -14.61
N TYR A 86 -16.94 -11.73 -14.40
CA TYR A 86 -16.53 -10.45 -13.84
C TYR A 86 -16.44 -9.41 -14.95
N ASP A 87 -16.63 -8.16 -14.58
CA ASP A 87 -16.50 -7.05 -15.52
C ASP A 87 -15.02 -6.71 -15.76
N TYR A 88 -14.17 -7.00 -14.79
CA TYR A 88 -12.73 -6.77 -14.84
C TYR A 88 -11.99 -7.72 -13.90
N THR A 89 -10.76 -8.09 -14.26
CA THR A 89 -9.81 -8.82 -13.41
C THR A 89 -8.51 -8.03 -13.42
N SER A 90 -8.03 -7.64 -12.24
CA SER A 90 -6.78 -6.89 -12.11
C SER A 90 -5.54 -7.77 -12.02
N GLY A 91 -4.36 -7.17 -12.18
CA GLY A 91 -3.08 -7.85 -11.98
C GLY A 91 -2.68 -8.76 -13.15
N VAL A 92 -1.76 -9.68 -12.87
CA VAL A 92 -1.19 -10.59 -13.88
C VAL A 92 -1.47 -12.04 -13.53
N GLU A 93 -1.50 -12.91 -14.54
CA GLU A 93 -1.72 -14.34 -14.34
C GLU A 93 -0.65 -14.95 -13.40
N GLY A 94 -1.10 -15.59 -12.32
CA GLY A 94 -0.24 -16.23 -11.33
C GLY A 94 0.36 -15.29 -10.29
N GLY A 95 -0.05 -14.02 -10.26
CA GLY A 95 0.14 -13.09 -9.14
C GLY A 95 -1.20 -12.72 -8.51
N PHE A 96 -1.18 -11.83 -7.51
CA PHE A 96 -2.40 -11.42 -6.83
C PHE A 96 -3.39 -10.71 -7.78
N ASN A 97 -4.63 -11.19 -7.87
CA ASN A 97 -5.68 -10.55 -8.65
C ASN A 97 -6.94 -10.17 -7.85
N ILE A 98 -7.65 -9.17 -8.37
CA ILE A 98 -8.97 -8.79 -7.89
C ILE A 98 -9.96 -8.87 -9.05
N ASP A 99 -10.92 -9.76 -8.91
CA ASP A 99 -12.08 -9.89 -9.80
C ASP A 99 -13.17 -8.89 -9.37
N LEU A 100 -13.47 -7.91 -10.22
CA LEU A 100 -14.47 -6.87 -9.99
C LEU A 100 -15.80 -7.18 -10.69
N LEU A 101 -16.89 -7.07 -9.93
CA LEU A 101 -18.25 -7.10 -10.45
C LEU A 101 -18.97 -5.80 -10.08
N PHE A 102 -19.33 -4.99 -11.07
CA PHE A 102 -20.06 -3.74 -10.85
C PHE A 102 -21.57 -4.02 -10.82
N SER A 103 -22.23 -3.62 -9.74
CA SER A 103 -23.68 -3.75 -9.56
C SER A 103 -24.34 -2.40 -9.25
N GLY A 104 -25.64 -2.30 -9.52
CA GLY A 104 -26.40 -1.05 -9.37
C GLY A 104 -26.40 -0.15 -10.62
N GLU A 105 -27.09 0.97 -10.52
CA GLU A 105 -27.25 1.96 -11.59
C GLU A 105 -26.35 3.19 -11.33
N GLY A 106 -25.97 3.90 -12.39
CA GLY A 106 -25.22 5.17 -12.26
C GLY A 106 -23.70 5.05 -12.44
N TRP A 107 -23.17 3.85 -12.68
CA TRP A 107 -21.78 3.68 -13.07
C TRP A 107 -21.49 4.39 -14.39
N THR A 108 -20.55 5.32 -14.36
CA THR A 108 -19.93 5.92 -15.54
C THR A 108 -18.62 5.18 -15.85
N ASP A 109 -18.09 5.37 -17.06
CA ASP A 109 -16.79 4.80 -17.42
C ASP A 109 -15.67 5.36 -16.53
N GLU A 110 -15.78 6.63 -16.13
CA GLU A 110 -14.87 7.28 -15.18
C GLU A 110 -14.86 6.61 -13.80
N TYR A 111 -16.05 6.34 -13.23
CA TYR A 111 -16.13 5.72 -11.90
C TYR A 111 -15.60 4.29 -11.91
N ARG A 112 -15.86 3.55 -13.00
CA ARG A 112 -15.30 2.21 -13.19
C ARG A 112 -13.79 2.26 -13.35
N PHE A 113 -13.28 3.21 -14.13
CA PHE A 113 -11.85 3.40 -14.32
C PHE A 113 -11.15 3.67 -13.00
N GLN A 114 -11.66 4.57 -12.15
CA GLN A 114 -11.08 4.85 -10.82
C GLN A 114 -11.12 3.63 -9.89
N ALA A 115 -12.15 2.79 -9.95
CA ALA A 115 -12.19 1.55 -9.16
C ALA A 115 -11.19 0.51 -9.68
N ILE A 116 -11.15 0.29 -11.00
CA ILE A 116 -10.18 -0.58 -11.68
C ILE A 116 -8.76 -0.14 -11.34
N SER A 117 -8.55 1.16 -11.33
CA SER A 117 -7.27 1.79 -11.01
C SER A 117 -6.74 1.38 -9.65
N MET A 118 -7.60 1.41 -8.64
CA MET A 118 -7.20 1.02 -7.28
C MET A 118 -7.06 -0.49 -7.12
N ALA A 119 -7.80 -1.29 -7.90
CA ALA A 119 -7.59 -2.73 -7.94
C ALA A 119 -6.21 -3.08 -8.52
N GLU A 120 -5.82 -2.46 -9.63
CA GLU A 120 -4.47 -2.60 -10.21
C GLU A 120 -3.36 -2.16 -9.25
N LEU A 121 -3.57 -1.05 -8.54
CA LEU A 121 -2.66 -0.60 -7.49
C LEU A 121 -2.47 -1.69 -6.42
N ILE A 122 -3.55 -2.27 -5.90
CA ILE A 122 -3.46 -3.31 -4.88
C ILE A 122 -2.77 -4.57 -5.44
N SER A 123 -3.11 -4.99 -6.66
CA SER A 123 -2.47 -6.11 -7.35
C SER A 123 -0.99 -5.88 -7.69
N THR A 124 -0.57 -4.62 -7.78
CA THR A 124 0.86 -4.28 -7.87
C THR A 124 1.54 -4.38 -6.51
N LEU A 125 0.86 -3.96 -5.45
CA LEU A 125 1.42 -3.90 -4.09
C LEU A 125 1.51 -5.27 -3.41
N ILE A 126 0.58 -6.18 -3.73
CA ILE A 126 0.58 -7.56 -3.28
C ILE A 126 1.18 -8.41 -4.39
N VAL A 127 2.38 -8.92 -4.18
CA VAL A 127 3.17 -9.58 -5.22
C VAL A 127 3.00 -11.10 -5.23
N GLY A 128 2.57 -11.68 -4.11
CA GLY A 128 2.35 -13.12 -4.00
C GLY A 128 0.91 -13.55 -4.28
N ASP A 129 0.79 -14.67 -4.99
CA ASP A 129 -0.46 -15.39 -5.24
C ASP A 129 -1.00 -16.06 -3.95
N ILE A 130 -2.32 -16.07 -3.79
CA ILE A 130 -3.03 -16.77 -2.74
C ILE A 130 -3.84 -17.92 -3.32
N LYS A 131 -3.37 -19.12 -2.99
CA LYS A 131 -4.05 -20.40 -3.21
C LYS A 131 -5.57 -20.29 -3.35
N ASP A 132 -6.06 -20.72 -4.52
CA ASP A 132 -7.46 -20.71 -4.90
C ASP A 132 -8.33 -21.37 -3.84
N THR A 133 -9.56 -20.88 -3.75
CA THR A 133 -10.61 -21.47 -2.93
C THR A 133 -11.87 -21.72 -3.72
N LYS A 134 -12.79 -22.49 -3.14
CA LYS A 134 -14.12 -22.73 -3.73
C LYS A 134 -15.18 -22.01 -2.95
N TYR A 135 -15.97 -21.19 -3.65
CA TYR A 135 -17.19 -20.60 -3.13
C TYR A 135 -18.39 -21.05 -3.94
N ARG A 136 -19.34 -21.73 -3.28
CA ARG A 136 -20.58 -22.26 -3.89
C ARG A 136 -20.36 -23.12 -5.17
N GLY A 137 -19.18 -23.73 -5.30
CA GLY A 137 -18.83 -24.60 -6.42
C GLY A 137 -17.99 -23.94 -7.51
N ASN A 138 -17.80 -22.62 -7.47
CA ASN A 138 -16.90 -21.89 -8.36
C ASN A 138 -15.53 -21.70 -7.70
N PHE A 139 -14.47 -21.74 -8.50
CA PHE A 139 -13.16 -21.33 -8.03
C PHE A 139 -13.09 -19.81 -7.92
N ILE A 140 -12.34 -19.35 -6.94
CA ILE A 140 -11.96 -17.98 -6.69
C ILE A 140 -10.43 -18.00 -6.66
N ASP A 141 -9.86 -17.30 -7.63
CA ASP A 141 -8.47 -16.84 -7.59
C ASP A 141 -8.44 -15.59 -6.70
N ASP A 142 -7.46 -15.50 -5.79
CA ASP A 142 -7.30 -14.41 -4.80
C ASP A 142 -8.57 -13.82 -4.16
N ILE A 143 -9.23 -12.82 -4.77
CA ILE A 143 -10.45 -12.23 -4.23
C ILE A 143 -11.42 -11.73 -5.30
N ASN A 144 -12.71 -11.96 -5.06
CA ASN A 144 -13.78 -11.34 -5.86
C ASN A 144 -14.46 -10.23 -5.06
N ILE A 145 -14.55 -9.04 -5.62
CA ILE A 145 -15.21 -7.90 -5.01
C ILE A 145 -16.42 -7.49 -5.85
N GLU A 146 -17.59 -7.47 -5.23
CA GLU A 146 -18.74 -6.79 -5.80
C GLU A 146 -18.68 -5.30 -5.42
N LEU A 147 -18.68 -4.42 -6.41
CA LEU A 147 -18.75 -2.97 -6.26
C LEU A 147 -20.18 -2.51 -6.58
N SER A 148 -20.93 -2.13 -5.56
CA SER A 148 -22.33 -1.72 -5.68
C SER A 148 -22.47 -0.20 -5.58
N LEU A 149 -23.06 0.42 -6.59
CA LEU A 149 -23.51 1.80 -6.51
C LEU A 149 -24.99 1.82 -6.17
N GLN A 150 -25.32 2.25 -4.95
CA GLN A 150 -26.69 2.20 -4.43
C GLN A 150 -26.96 3.36 -3.49
N ALA A 151 -28.24 3.69 -3.28
CA ALA A 151 -28.61 4.66 -2.26
C ALA A 151 -28.35 4.07 -0.87
N ILE A 152 -27.46 4.69 -0.09
CA ILE A 152 -27.15 4.27 1.28
C ILE A 152 -27.90 5.19 2.25
N ASP A 153 -27.67 6.49 2.14
CA ASP A 153 -28.41 7.52 2.85
C ASP A 153 -28.61 8.79 1.99
N ASP A 154 -28.89 9.92 2.64
CA ASP A 154 -28.94 11.22 1.98
C ASP A 154 -27.53 11.83 1.97
N GLU A 155 -27.23 12.72 1.03
CA GLU A 155 -25.91 13.35 0.85
C GLU A 155 -25.18 13.70 2.16
N GLY A 156 -23.90 13.33 2.24
CA GLY A 156 -22.95 13.82 3.25
C GLY A 156 -22.85 13.02 4.55
N ARG A 157 -23.50 11.84 4.66
CA ARG A 157 -23.32 10.95 5.82
C ARG A 157 -22.42 9.76 5.48
N GLY A 158 -22.96 8.73 4.83
CA GLY A 158 -22.25 7.50 4.48
C GLY A 158 -21.76 7.55 3.05
N LYS A 159 -20.44 7.61 2.84
CA LYS A 159 -19.85 7.68 1.48
C LYS A 159 -19.74 6.31 0.84
N GLY A 160 -19.47 5.32 1.68
CA GLY A 160 -19.40 3.93 1.33
C GLY A 160 -19.20 3.07 2.57
N TRP A 161 -19.21 1.77 2.34
CA TRP A 161 -18.81 0.76 3.32
C TRP A 161 -18.43 -0.53 2.59
N SER A 162 -17.68 -1.36 3.29
CA SER A 162 -17.23 -2.65 2.80
C SER A 162 -17.53 -3.78 3.78
N GLN A 163 -17.55 -5.00 3.25
CA GLN A 163 -17.76 -6.22 4.02
C GLN A 163 -17.05 -7.41 3.37
N ILE A 164 -16.44 -8.25 4.20
CA ILE A 164 -15.99 -9.60 3.81
C ILE A 164 -17.20 -10.55 3.82
N ILE A 165 -17.49 -11.14 2.67
CA ILE A 165 -18.59 -12.09 2.46
C ILE A 165 -18.14 -13.53 2.68
N ASP A 166 -16.92 -13.86 2.26
CA ASP A 166 -16.33 -15.19 2.40
C ASP A 166 -14.83 -15.09 2.72
N SER A 167 -14.32 -16.10 3.42
CA SER A 167 -12.90 -16.20 3.73
C SER A 167 -12.42 -17.65 3.59
N ARG A 168 -11.16 -17.80 3.20
CA ARG A 168 -10.49 -19.10 3.09
C ARG A 168 -10.48 -19.80 4.44
N GLY A 169 -10.95 -21.05 4.48
CA GLY A 169 -11.11 -21.77 5.75
C GLY A 169 -9.82 -21.99 6.55
N SER A 170 -8.67 -22.15 5.88
CA SER A 170 -7.37 -22.42 6.53
C SER A 170 -6.61 -21.17 6.93
N SER A 171 -6.52 -20.17 6.04
CA SER A 171 -5.77 -18.93 6.30
C SER A 171 -6.62 -17.81 6.88
N ARG A 172 -7.95 -17.91 6.76
CA ARG A 172 -8.92 -16.84 7.07
C ARG A 172 -8.77 -15.59 6.20
N MET A 173 -7.94 -15.62 5.16
CA MET A 173 -7.82 -14.54 4.20
C MET A 173 -9.13 -14.38 3.42
N PRO A 174 -9.63 -13.16 3.20
CA PRO A 174 -10.83 -12.92 2.40
C PRO A 174 -10.73 -13.53 1.01
N SER A 175 -11.83 -14.11 0.55
CA SER A 175 -12.00 -14.64 -0.81
C SER A 175 -13.15 -13.94 -1.54
N LYS A 176 -14.05 -13.28 -0.81
CA LYS A 176 -15.12 -12.50 -1.41
C LYS A 176 -15.44 -11.28 -0.57
N GLY A 177 -15.57 -10.13 -1.24
CA GLY A 177 -15.95 -8.85 -0.64
C GLY A 177 -17.18 -8.24 -1.32
N LEU A 178 -17.80 -7.30 -0.61
CA LEU A 178 -18.80 -6.37 -1.12
C LEU A 178 -18.37 -4.97 -0.68
N ILE A 179 -18.37 -4.03 -1.60
CA ILE A 179 -18.24 -2.60 -1.34
C ILE A 179 -19.51 -1.94 -1.85
N ALA A 180 -20.09 -1.08 -1.04
CA ALA A 180 -21.19 -0.22 -1.44
C ALA A 180 -20.74 1.23 -1.40
N ILE A 181 -20.94 1.96 -2.49
CA ILE A 181 -20.73 3.41 -2.59
C ILE A 181 -22.09 4.09 -2.66
N ASP A 182 -22.24 5.19 -1.94
CA ASP A 182 -23.50 5.95 -1.98
C ASP A 182 -23.63 6.70 -3.30
N SER A 183 -24.67 6.37 -4.06
CA SER A 183 -24.99 7.05 -5.31
C SER A 183 -25.32 8.53 -5.15
N ALA A 184 -25.70 8.98 -3.94
CA ALA A 184 -25.89 10.39 -3.63
C ALA A 184 -24.55 11.15 -3.51
N ASP A 185 -23.48 10.48 -3.05
CA ASP A 185 -22.19 11.11 -2.77
C ASP A 185 -21.16 10.93 -3.90
N VAL A 186 -21.33 9.94 -4.79
CA VAL A 186 -20.33 9.56 -5.80
C VAL A 186 -19.88 10.72 -6.68
N ASN A 187 -20.81 11.58 -7.15
CA ASN A 187 -20.47 12.74 -7.98
C ASN A 187 -19.65 13.76 -7.19
N THR A 188 -20.03 14.02 -5.93
CA THR A 188 -19.31 14.96 -5.05
C THR A 188 -17.92 14.44 -4.71
N MET A 189 -17.74 13.12 -4.59
CA MET A 189 -16.43 12.52 -4.34
C MET A 189 -15.53 12.61 -5.58
N ALA A 190 -16.08 12.35 -6.77
CA ALA A 190 -15.35 12.50 -8.03
C ALA A 190 -14.94 13.97 -8.28
N GLU A 191 -15.85 14.92 -8.06
CA GLU A 191 -15.56 16.37 -8.19
C GLU A 191 -14.50 16.87 -7.20
N LYS A 192 -14.33 16.16 -6.08
CA LYS A 192 -13.31 16.46 -5.06
C LYS A 192 -12.02 15.69 -5.25
N GLU A 193 -11.92 14.85 -6.28
CA GLU A 193 -10.75 13.98 -6.51
C GLU A 193 -10.49 13.06 -5.31
N LEU A 194 -11.56 12.48 -4.73
CA LEU A 194 -11.50 11.57 -3.57
C LEU A 194 -12.16 10.21 -3.81
N LEU A 195 -12.69 9.97 -5.01
CA LEU A 195 -13.45 8.75 -5.28
C LEU A 195 -12.56 7.52 -5.45
N ASP A 196 -11.38 7.67 -6.06
CA ASP A 196 -10.31 6.68 -6.07
C ASP A 196 -9.81 6.37 -4.65
N ASP A 197 -9.54 7.40 -3.84
CA ASP A 197 -9.18 7.22 -2.42
C ASP A 197 -10.24 6.41 -1.65
N LEU A 198 -11.52 6.69 -1.90
CA LEU A 198 -12.61 5.91 -1.30
C LEU A 198 -12.61 4.46 -1.79
N PHE A 199 -12.40 4.20 -3.08
CA PHE A 199 -12.29 2.83 -3.59
C PHE A 199 -11.11 2.09 -2.96
N LEU A 200 -9.93 2.72 -2.87
CA LEU A 200 -8.77 2.14 -2.24
C LEU A 200 -9.02 1.80 -0.78
N HIS A 201 -9.57 2.75 -0.02
CA HIS A 201 -9.94 2.55 1.39
C HIS A 201 -10.84 1.33 1.58
N GLU A 202 -11.93 1.26 0.82
CA GLU A 202 -12.90 0.17 0.94
C GLU A 202 -12.36 -1.16 0.39
N MET A 203 -11.48 -1.14 -0.61
CA MET A 203 -10.82 -2.35 -1.09
C MET A 203 -9.82 -2.90 -0.07
N ILE A 204 -9.01 -2.04 0.58
CA ILE A 204 -8.09 -2.45 1.66
C ILE A 204 -8.84 -3.07 2.83
N HIS A 205 -10.01 -2.53 3.16
CA HIS A 205 -10.94 -3.18 4.05
C HIS A 205 -11.28 -4.59 3.54
N THR A 206 -11.84 -4.76 2.34
CA THR A 206 -12.26 -6.08 1.84
C THR A 206 -11.16 -7.14 1.78
N ILE A 207 -9.89 -6.77 1.57
CA ILE A 207 -8.75 -7.69 1.62
C ILE A 207 -8.28 -8.00 3.05
N GLY A 208 -8.83 -7.34 4.07
CA GLY A 208 -8.82 -7.87 5.42
C GLY A 208 -8.28 -6.96 6.50
N PHE A 209 -8.03 -5.68 6.23
CA PHE A 209 -7.50 -4.74 7.25
C PHE A 209 -8.31 -4.77 8.55
N HIS A 210 -9.64 -4.76 8.47
CA HIS A 210 -10.52 -4.89 9.65
C HIS A 210 -10.42 -6.23 10.40
N SER A 211 -9.72 -7.23 9.86
CA SER A 211 -9.44 -8.49 10.54
C SER A 211 -8.25 -8.42 11.49
N ALA A 212 -7.37 -7.41 11.37
CA ALA A 212 -6.26 -7.20 12.32
C ALA A 212 -6.76 -7.08 13.78
N ASN A 213 -7.98 -6.54 13.94
CA ASN A 213 -8.64 -6.31 15.22
C ASN A 213 -9.52 -7.46 15.69
N ARG A 214 -9.64 -8.53 14.90
CA ARG A 214 -10.35 -9.72 15.35
C ARG A 214 -9.41 -10.56 16.21
N LYS A 215 -9.95 -11.16 17.28
CA LYS A 215 -9.31 -12.26 18.03
C LYS A 215 -8.80 -13.40 17.14
N ALA A 216 -9.21 -13.42 15.88
CA ALA A 216 -8.78 -14.38 14.89
C ALA A 216 -7.30 -14.26 14.50
N TYR A 217 -6.73 -13.05 14.50
CA TYR A 217 -5.34 -12.78 14.13
C TYR A 217 -4.50 -12.27 15.30
N SER A 218 -5.13 -11.77 16.37
CA SER A 218 -4.43 -11.34 17.60
C SER A 218 -3.34 -10.28 17.35
N LEU A 219 -3.54 -9.43 16.34
CA LEU A 219 -2.60 -8.36 15.97
C LEU A 219 -2.83 -7.07 16.74
N VAL A 220 -3.75 -7.07 17.71
CA VAL A 220 -4.07 -5.93 18.58
C VAL A 220 -4.27 -6.41 20.01
N ASP A 221 -3.67 -5.69 20.96
CA ASP A 221 -3.76 -5.99 22.38
C ASP A 221 -5.01 -5.38 23.06
N ASP A 222 -5.18 -5.64 24.36
CA ASP A 222 -6.34 -5.15 25.12
C ASP A 222 -6.37 -3.61 25.28
N SER A 223 -5.28 -2.91 24.92
CA SER A 223 -5.15 -1.45 24.92
C SER A 223 -5.36 -0.83 23.53
N ASN A 224 -5.75 -1.62 22.54
CA ASN A 224 -5.84 -1.25 21.11
C ASN A 224 -4.51 -0.91 20.45
N ILE A 225 -3.39 -1.33 21.03
CA ILE A 225 -2.07 -1.19 20.41
C ILE A 225 -1.93 -2.29 19.37
N TYR A 226 -1.58 -1.91 18.14
CA TYR A 226 -1.22 -2.86 17.10
C TYR A 226 0.09 -3.58 17.43
N THR A 227 0.14 -4.89 17.26
CA THR A 227 1.26 -5.75 17.69
C THR A 227 1.81 -6.65 16.58
N GLY A 228 1.29 -6.51 15.35
CA GLY A 228 1.83 -7.21 14.17
C GLY A 228 3.28 -6.85 13.90
N LEU A 229 4.06 -7.84 13.48
CA LEU A 229 5.52 -7.73 13.34
C LEU A 229 5.90 -6.75 12.24
N HIS A 230 5.29 -6.89 11.07
CA HIS A 230 5.64 -6.13 9.88
C HIS A 230 5.09 -4.70 9.96
N GLY A 231 3.85 -4.52 10.41
CA GLY A 231 3.28 -3.19 10.63
C GLY A 231 4.06 -2.42 11.70
N GLN A 232 4.49 -3.08 12.79
CA GLN A 232 5.35 -2.43 13.79
C GLN A 232 6.74 -2.10 13.25
N LYS A 233 7.35 -2.98 12.46
CA LYS A 233 8.64 -2.72 11.80
C LYS A 233 8.55 -1.47 10.91
N ALA A 234 7.53 -1.37 10.06
CA ALA A 234 7.27 -0.20 9.21
C ALA A 234 7.06 1.08 10.04
N TYR A 235 6.34 0.98 11.16
CA TYR A 235 6.14 2.09 12.08
C TYR A 235 7.46 2.58 12.71
N GLN A 236 8.29 1.66 13.19
CA GLN A 236 9.60 2.00 13.77
C GLN A 236 10.56 2.59 12.73
N GLU A 237 10.51 2.12 11.48
CA GLU A 237 11.26 2.73 10.37
C GLU A 237 10.82 4.17 10.12
N GLY A 238 9.51 4.45 10.13
CA GLY A 238 8.99 5.80 10.00
C GLY A 238 9.40 6.73 11.15
N ILE A 239 9.48 6.21 12.38
CA ILE A 239 10.05 6.95 13.53
C ILE A 239 11.54 7.25 13.28
N ALA A 240 12.33 6.25 12.88
CA ALA A 240 13.77 6.42 12.63
C ALA A 240 14.07 7.41 11.51
N GLN A 241 13.15 7.56 10.54
CA GLN A 241 13.23 8.53 9.45
C GLN A 241 12.67 9.92 9.82
N GLY A 242 12.12 10.09 11.02
CA GLY A 242 11.51 11.34 11.48
C GLY A 242 10.17 11.65 10.81
N VAL A 243 9.52 10.65 10.22
CA VAL A 243 8.18 10.76 9.59
C VAL A 243 7.09 10.66 10.66
N TYR A 244 7.29 9.76 11.63
CA TYR A 244 6.36 9.51 12.74
C TYR A 244 6.98 9.95 14.08
N SER A 245 6.13 10.16 15.07
CA SER A 245 6.57 10.53 16.42
C SER A 245 6.82 9.29 17.28
N GLU A 246 7.93 9.25 18.01
CA GLU A 246 8.20 8.21 19.01
C GLU A 246 7.33 8.34 20.27
N GLU A 247 6.59 9.44 20.43
CA GLU A 247 5.76 9.70 21.62
C GLU A 247 4.45 8.89 21.64
N PHE A 248 4.05 8.32 20.51
CA PHE A 248 2.74 7.70 20.34
C PHE A 248 2.85 6.21 20.02
N ASP A 249 1.95 5.43 20.59
CA ASP A 249 1.76 4.03 20.18
C ASP A 249 0.95 3.96 18.87
N LEU A 250 1.22 2.92 18.07
CA LEU A 250 0.43 2.62 16.89
C LEU A 250 -0.94 2.05 17.32
N LEU A 251 -1.91 2.95 17.50
CA LEU A 251 -3.24 2.62 17.97
C LEU A 251 -4.21 2.38 16.82
N ILE A 252 -5.03 1.35 17.00
CA ILE A 252 -6.26 1.18 16.23
C ILE A 252 -7.41 1.94 16.92
N ASN A 253 -8.34 2.46 16.12
CA ASN A 253 -9.55 3.08 16.60
C ASN A 253 -10.36 2.12 17.52
N PRO A 254 -10.64 2.53 18.78
CA PRO A 254 -11.28 1.69 19.79
C PRO A 254 -12.77 1.39 19.53
N ASP A 255 -13.46 2.16 18.68
CA ASP A 255 -14.92 2.06 18.50
C ASP A 255 -15.32 0.83 17.69
N ASN A 256 -14.55 0.50 16.66
CA ASN A 256 -14.87 -0.59 15.76
C ASN A 256 -13.67 -1.43 15.32
N GLY A 257 -12.45 -1.03 15.65
CA GLY A 257 -11.25 -1.71 15.21
C GLY A 257 -11.18 -1.85 13.69
N MET A 258 -11.65 -0.86 12.94
CA MET A 258 -11.57 -0.91 11.47
C MET A 258 -10.57 0.09 10.92
N HIS A 259 -10.15 1.09 11.70
CA HIS A 259 -9.30 2.18 11.22
C HIS A 259 -8.12 2.38 12.15
N TRP A 260 -7.09 3.07 11.68
CA TRP A 260 -6.12 3.68 12.58
C TRP A 260 -6.78 4.76 13.46
N GLU A 261 -6.24 4.95 14.66
CA GLU A 261 -6.66 6.04 15.54
C GLU A 261 -6.15 7.38 14.99
N GLN A 262 -7.07 8.19 14.47
CA GLN A 262 -6.74 9.44 13.79
C GLN A 262 -6.20 10.53 14.73
N ASN A 263 -6.58 10.52 16.01
CA ASN A 263 -6.24 11.61 16.94
C ASN A 263 -4.96 11.38 17.75
N ASN A 264 -4.38 10.17 17.71
CA ASN A 264 -3.15 9.87 18.45
C ASN A 264 -1.89 10.34 17.71
N LEU A 265 -1.99 10.79 16.45
CA LEU A 265 -0.85 11.32 15.66
C LEU A 265 0.33 10.34 15.47
N ALA A 266 0.14 9.05 15.73
CA ALA A 266 1.13 8.01 15.43
C ALA A 266 1.40 7.95 13.92
N LEU A 267 0.33 8.01 13.11
CA LEU A 267 0.40 8.11 11.65
C LEU A 267 -0.03 9.52 11.19
N PRO A 268 0.33 9.93 9.96
CA PRO A 268 -0.17 11.16 9.35
C PRO A 268 -1.69 11.19 9.37
N ARG A 269 -2.28 12.38 9.58
CA ARG A 269 -3.74 12.54 9.70
C ARG A 269 -4.50 12.12 8.44
N ASN A 270 -3.82 12.17 7.31
CA ASN A 270 -4.31 11.83 6.00
C ASN A 270 -3.92 10.42 5.55
N GLU A 271 -3.57 9.53 6.47
CA GLU A 271 -3.39 8.12 6.15
C GLU A 271 -4.75 7.51 5.74
N ILE A 272 -4.73 6.75 4.63
CA ILE A 272 -5.93 6.31 3.92
C ILE A 272 -6.85 5.45 4.78
N MET A 273 -6.32 4.64 5.70
CA MET A 273 -7.07 3.77 6.61
C MET A 273 -7.46 4.45 7.93
N THR A 274 -7.34 5.77 8.03
CA THR A 274 -8.04 6.53 9.07
C THR A 274 -9.54 6.63 8.74
N ARG A 275 -10.36 7.04 9.71
CA ARG A 275 -11.82 7.10 9.56
C ARG A 275 -12.29 8.15 8.54
N THR A 276 -11.47 9.13 8.19
CA THR A 276 -11.89 10.27 7.38
C THR A 276 -10.84 10.53 6.31
N LEU A 277 -11.31 10.57 5.06
CA LEU A 277 -10.50 11.02 3.94
C LEU A 277 -10.28 12.54 4.04
N ASP A 278 -9.02 12.94 3.95
CA ASP A 278 -8.60 14.33 3.80
C ASP A 278 -8.57 14.73 2.31
N SER A 279 -8.23 15.98 1.99
CA SER A 279 -8.13 16.44 0.59
C SER A 279 -6.99 15.80 -0.21
N THR A 280 -6.09 15.10 0.47
CA THR A 280 -4.96 14.36 -0.10
C THR A 280 -4.73 13.18 0.83
N ASN A 281 -4.80 11.94 0.37
CA ASN A 281 -4.62 10.77 1.25
C ASN A 281 -3.37 9.98 0.87
N LEU A 282 -2.81 9.24 1.84
CA LEU A 282 -1.63 8.41 1.63
C LEU A 282 -1.85 6.99 2.17
N LEU A 283 -1.47 6.00 1.38
CA LEU A 283 -1.25 4.64 1.85
C LEU A 283 0.13 4.56 2.50
N SER A 284 0.16 4.28 3.80
CA SER A 284 1.40 4.15 4.55
C SER A 284 2.05 2.77 4.36
N LYS A 285 3.38 2.72 4.50
CA LYS A 285 4.12 1.46 4.67
C LYS A 285 3.59 0.65 5.85
N THR A 286 3.15 1.32 6.91
CA THR A 286 2.53 0.68 8.08
C THR A 286 1.32 -0.14 7.67
N THR A 287 0.40 0.41 6.87
CA THR A 287 -0.77 -0.32 6.36
C THR A 287 -0.36 -1.49 5.46
N LEU A 288 0.68 -1.38 4.63
CA LEU A 288 1.19 -2.54 3.88
C LEU A 288 1.78 -3.62 4.78
N GLY A 289 2.53 -3.24 5.81
CA GLY A 289 3.01 -4.18 6.83
C GLY A 289 1.85 -4.89 7.55
N VAL A 290 0.70 -4.24 7.71
CA VAL A 290 -0.50 -4.95 8.22
C VAL A 290 -0.97 -6.04 7.27
N LEU A 291 -0.91 -5.83 5.95
CA LEU A 291 -1.27 -6.86 4.98
C LEU A 291 -0.31 -8.06 5.06
N GLU A 292 0.99 -7.84 5.25
CA GLU A 292 1.97 -8.91 5.55
C GLU A 292 1.60 -9.71 6.80
N ASP A 293 1.26 -9.01 7.88
CA ASP A 293 0.84 -9.64 9.13
C ASP A 293 -0.49 -10.41 9.00
N LEU A 294 -1.29 -10.12 7.97
CA LEU A 294 -2.49 -10.87 7.60
C LEU A 294 -2.20 -12.07 6.67
N GLY A 295 -0.97 -12.20 6.18
CA GLY A 295 -0.48 -13.31 5.37
C GLY A 295 -0.42 -13.06 3.87
N TYR A 296 -0.55 -11.80 3.43
CA TYR A 296 -0.22 -11.41 2.05
C TYR A 296 1.29 -11.30 1.88
N GLU A 297 1.81 -11.55 0.69
CA GLU A 297 3.19 -11.20 0.33
C GLU A 297 3.13 -9.89 -0.45
N THR A 298 3.80 -8.86 0.06
CA THR A 298 3.73 -7.49 -0.45
C THR A 298 5.11 -6.96 -0.80
N MET A 299 5.13 -5.88 -1.55
CA MET A 299 6.35 -5.13 -1.85
C MET A 299 7.04 -4.51 -0.62
N PHE A 300 6.47 -4.61 0.59
CA PHE A 300 7.09 -4.11 1.84
C PHE A 300 8.43 -4.82 2.13
N GLU A 301 8.47 -6.15 2.05
CA GLU A 301 9.69 -6.92 2.35
C GLU A 301 10.72 -6.89 1.20
N ASP A 302 10.30 -6.54 -0.02
CA ASP A 302 11.18 -6.46 -1.19
C ASP A 302 12.12 -5.24 -1.20
N ASN A 303 12.02 -4.34 -0.21
CA ASN A 303 12.74 -3.05 -0.16
C ASN A 303 12.55 -2.18 -1.42
N ALA A 304 11.58 -2.50 -2.28
CA ALA A 304 11.29 -1.77 -3.51
C ALA A 304 10.97 -0.28 -3.23
N PHE A 305 10.49 0.01 -2.01
CA PHE A 305 10.15 1.35 -1.55
C PHE A 305 11.12 1.93 -0.52
N ALA A 306 12.38 1.47 -0.45
CA ALA A 306 13.34 1.85 0.60
C ALA A 306 13.45 3.37 0.88
N ASN A 307 13.09 4.24 -0.07
CA ASN A 307 13.21 5.69 0.04
C ASN A 307 11.89 6.48 0.08
N THR A 308 10.72 5.84 0.14
CA THR A 308 9.44 6.55 0.11
C THR A 308 8.65 6.32 1.39
N ALA A 309 8.42 7.38 2.16
CA ALA A 309 7.55 7.34 3.34
C ALA A 309 6.07 7.22 2.96
N ASN A 310 5.72 7.70 1.77
CA ASN A 310 4.38 7.67 1.20
C ASN A 310 4.41 6.85 -0.09
N ILE A 311 3.63 5.77 -0.14
CA ILE A 311 3.60 4.87 -1.29
C ILE A 311 2.62 5.40 -2.33
N LEU A 312 1.49 5.98 -1.90
CA LEU A 312 0.52 6.58 -2.81
C LEU A 312 1.17 7.68 -3.66
N ASP A 313 1.74 8.72 -3.04
CA ASP A 313 2.34 9.85 -3.77
C ASP A 313 3.38 9.43 -4.84
N VAL A 314 4.07 8.30 -4.65
CA VAL A 314 5.04 7.79 -5.63
C VAL A 314 4.38 6.89 -6.67
N ILE A 315 3.41 6.06 -6.29
CA ILE A 315 2.71 5.20 -7.24
C ILE A 315 1.69 6.00 -8.06
N THR A 316 0.77 6.76 -7.44
CA THR A 316 -0.18 7.59 -8.19
C THR A 316 0.52 8.63 -9.05
N ALA A 317 1.59 9.31 -8.59
CA ALA A 317 2.31 10.24 -9.46
C ALA A 317 2.90 9.53 -10.70
N ASN A 318 3.45 8.32 -10.56
CA ASN A 318 3.94 7.55 -11.70
C ASN A 318 2.81 7.01 -12.59
N TRP A 319 1.65 6.71 -12.01
CA TRP A 319 0.48 6.18 -12.72
C TRP A 319 -0.23 7.28 -13.55
N THR A 320 -0.48 8.45 -12.96
CA THR A 320 -1.10 9.59 -13.66
C THR A 320 -0.20 10.15 -14.77
N ILE A 321 1.13 10.02 -14.64
CA ILE A 321 2.08 10.45 -15.68
C ILE A 321 2.11 9.46 -16.87
N ASN A 322 1.95 8.17 -16.62
CA ASN A 322 2.04 7.15 -17.68
C ASN A 322 0.71 6.86 -18.39
N GLU A 323 -0.43 7.14 -17.76
CA GLU A 323 -1.76 7.00 -18.39
C GLU A 323 -2.36 8.35 -18.82
N GLY A 324 -1.56 9.41 -18.80
CA GLY A 324 -1.96 10.74 -19.24
C GLY A 324 -2.45 10.76 -20.69
N LEU A 325 -3.76 10.91 -20.85
CA LEU A 325 -4.45 11.62 -21.94
C LEU A 325 -3.71 11.62 -23.29
N ALA A 326 -3.99 10.62 -24.12
CA ALA A 326 -3.91 10.72 -25.58
C ALA A 326 -5.22 10.23 -26.22
#